data_AF-A0A524KE66-F1
#
_entry.id   AF-A0A524KE66-F1
#
_cell.length_a   1.000
_cell.length_b   1.000
_cell.length_c   1.000
_cell.angle_alpha   90.00
_cell.angle_beta   90.00
_cell.angle_gamma   90.00
#
_symmetry.space_group_name_H-M   'P 1'
#
loop_
_entity.id
_entity.type
_entity.pdbx_description
1 polymer ?
#
loop_
_entity_poly.entity_id
_entity_poly.type
_entity_poly.pdbx_seq_one_letter_code
_entity_poly.pdbx_strand_id
1 'polypeptide(L)'
;MTKKPDKERKITFYAKEPIRCPVCDASFHREELFSGRVSADDLTDELHRTYKPLQAYGEVYPLCYEVDVCPACFYAAYRPDFLPMAIKSGGFLRDRIQYRVEEVQRIFAGLDYQESRRLIEGAASYYLAILSYEHGTKEFSPTIKSAISAVRAAWLCNDLHRKNSNENWDYVAGLFYRKARYYYRVAIEVEQNGKEPYSSVRNLGPDTDKNYSHEGVLYMAAILELKYGPQNDHEGRRSRLAAAKIAVARMFGFGKKTKAKPGPLLENARDLYNRLKAELQDNDDDEE
;
A
#
# COMPACT_ATOMS: atom_id res chain seq x y z
N MET A 1 -42.01 -19.54 -11.13
CA MET A 1 -41.48 -18.63 -10.07
C MET A 1 -40.44 -17.72 -10.70
N THR A 2 -40.83 -16.50 -11.03
CA THR A 2 -39.94 -15.46 -11.54
C THR A 2 -39.02 -14.98 -10.42
N LYS A 3 -37.70 -15.24 -10.53
CA LYS A 3 -36.69 -14.66 -9.64
C LYS A 3 -36.86 -13.13 -9.68
N LYS A 4 -37.17 -12.50 -8.54
CA LYS A 4 -37.09 -11.04 -8.42
C LYS A 4 -35.66 -10.61 -8.81
N PRO A 5 -35.49 -9.52 -9.57
CA PRO A 5 -34.16 -9.00 -9.85
C PRO A 5 -33.47 -8.71 -8.52
N ASP A 6 -32.27 -9.26 -8.36
CA ASP A 6 -31.48 -9.11 -7.15
C ASP A 6 -31.22 -7.61 -6.97
N LYS A 7 -31.76 -7.02 -5.91
CA LYS A 7 -31.61 -5.59 -5.67
C LYS A 7 -30.16 -5.37 -5.27
N GLU A 8 -29.33 -4.88 -6.20
CA GLU A 8 -27.93 -4.54 -5.94
C GLU A 8 -27.84 -3.74 -4.64
N ARG A 9 -27.21 -4.35 -3.64
CA ARG A 9 -27.07 -3.74 -2.32
C ARG A 9 -25.84 -2.85 -2.36
N LYS A 10 -26.01 -1.60 -1.90
CA LYS A 10 -24.90 -0.64 -1.83
C LYS A 10 -23.75 -1.18 -0.98
N ILE A 11 -22.54 -1.06 -1.52
CA ILE A 11 -21.29 -1.42 -0.85
C ILE A 11 -20.69 -0.23 -0.08
N THR A 12 -21.02 1.00 -0.49
CA THR A 12 -20.50 2.25 0.07
C THR A 12 -21.61 3.24 0.41
N PHE A 13 -21.23 4.27 1.15
CA PHE A 13 -22.05 5.45 1.43
C PHE A 13 -21.18 6.70 1.49
N TYR A 14 -21.78 7.87 1.29
CA TYR A 14 -21.11 9.13 1.53
C TYR A 14 -21.30 9.55 3.00
N ALA A 15 -20.21 9.97 3.64
CA ALA A 15 -20.23 10.54 4.98
C ALA A 15 -21.20 11.73 5.03
N LYS A 16 -21.88 11.92 6.17
CA LYS A 16 -22.86 13.01 6.32
C LYS A 16 -22.22 14.38 6.38
N GLU A 17 -21.06 14.47 7.05
CA GLU A 17 -20.35 15.72 7.21
C GLU A 17 -19.47 15.99 5.99
N PRO A 18 -19.60 17.16 5.35
CA PRO A 18 -18.72 17.53 4.25
C PRO A 18 -17.33 17.87 4.77
N ILE A 19 -16.33 17.61 3.93
CA ILE A 19 -14.95 18.03 4.11
C ILE A 19 -14.74 19.26 3.24
N ARG A 20 -14.30 20.36 3.84
CA ARG A 20 -13.78 21.51 3.08
C ARG A 20 -12.28 21.34 2.88
N CYS A 21 -11.84 21.20 1.64
CA CYS A 21 -10.44 20.96 1.30
C CYS A 21 -9.58 22.19 1.60
N PRO A 22 -8.54 22.11 2.46
CA PRO A 22 -7.67 23.26 2.74
C PRO A 22 -6.77 23.67 1.55
N VAL A 23 -6.62 22.79 0.54
CA VAL A 23 -5.78 23.03 -0.64
C VAL A 23 -6.49 23.87 -1.70
N CYS A 24 -7.79 23.65 -1.93
CA CYS A 24 -8.54 24.33 -3.00
C CYS A 24 -9.92 24.88 -2.59
N ASP A 25 -10.27 24.78 -1.31
CA ASP A 25 -11.53 25.24 -0.72
C ASP A 25 -12.81 24.51 -1.18
N ALA A 26 -12.70 23.52 -2.07
CA ALA A 26 -13.85 22.71 -2.49
C ALA A 26 -14.46 21.93 -1.30
N SER A 27 -15.78 21.87 -1.26
CA SER A 27 -16.56 21.08 -0.30
C SER A 27 -17.02 19.78 -0.96
N PHE A 28 -16.79 18.64 -0.31
CA PHE A 28 -17.17 17.33 -0.82
C PHE A 28 -17.46 16.35 0.33
N HIS A 29 -18.20 15.28 0.04
CA HIS A 29 -18.43 14.20 1.01
C HIS A 29 -17.47 13.04 0.71
N ARG A 30 -16.89 12.46 1.75
CA ARG A 30 -16.05 11.27 1.62
C ARG A 30 -16.92 10.05 1.37
N GLU A 31 -16.54 9.21 0.41
CA GLU A 31 -17.12 7.88 0.25
C GLU A 31 -16.45 6.88 1.20
N GLU A 32 -17.26 6.07 1.88
CA GLU A 32 -16.82 5.06 2.83
C GLU A 32 -17.46 3.70 2.54
N LEU A 33 -16.68 2.63 2.74
CA LEU A 33 -17.17 1.25 2.65
C LEU A 33 -18.06 0.92 3.86
N PHE A 34 -19.20 0.28 3.63
CA PHE A 34 -19.99 -0.29 4.72
C PHE A 34 -19.25 -1.45 5.42
N SER A 35 -19.40 -1.56 6.74
CA SER A 35 -18.90 -2.72 7.48
C SER A 35 -19.61 -4.01 7.05
N GLY A 36 -18.89 -5.13 7.11
CA GLY A 36 -19.44 -6.46 6.77
C GLY A 36 -19.77 -6.65 5.28
N ARG A 37 -19.13 -5.89 4.39
CA ARG A 37 -19.24 -6.04 2.92
C ARG A 37 -18.15 -6.87 2.28
N VAL A 38 -17.25 -7.42 3.08
CA VAL A 38 -16.14 -8.24 2.61
C VAL A 38 -16.03 -9.53 3.40
N SER A 39 -15.57 -10.58 2.72
CA SER A 39 -15.15 -11.84 3.34
C SER A 39 -13.67 -12.04 3.08
N ALA A 40 -12.88 -11.89 4.14
CA ALA A 40 -11.45 -12.13 4.12
C ALA A 40 -11.14 -13.58 3.70
N ASP A 41 -10.07 -13.76 2.95
CA ASP A 41 -9.59 -15.04 2.45
C ASP A 41 -8.10 -15.21 2.77
N ASP A 42 -7.30 -15.68 1.81
CA ASP A 42 -5.90 -16.02 2.02
C ASP A 42 -5.04 -14.78 2.27
N LEU A 43 -3.99 -14.99 3.08
CA LEU A 43 -2.90 -14.04 3.27
C LEU A 43 -1.78 -14.39 2.28
N THR A 44 -1.43 -13.46 1.42
CA THR A 44 -0.30 -13.64 0.48
C THR A 44 1.05 -13.52 1.18
N ASP A 45 2.12 -13.89 0.47
CA ASP A 45 3.51 -13.66 0.90
C ASP A 45 3.91 -12.17 0.88
N GLU A 46 3.02 -11.27 0.46
CA GLU A 46 3.19 -9.81 0.57
C GLU A 46 2.35 -9.23 1.72
N LEU A 47 1.89 -10.09 2.64
CA LEU A 47 1.01 -9.74 3.76
C LEU A 47 -0.30 -9.05 3.34
N HIS A 48 -0.72 -9.23 2.08
CA HIS A 48 -2.00 -8.78 1.55
C HIS A 48 -3.09 -9.82 1.84
N ARG A 49 -4.21 -9.37 2.39
CA ARG A 49 -5.43 -10.16 2.55
C ARG A 49 -6.24 -10.08 1.26
N THR A 50 -6.49 -11.24 0.65
CA THR A 50 -7.43 -11.34 -0.46
C THR A 50 -8.87 -11.44 0.06
N TYR A 51 -9.85 -11.16 -0.81
CA TYR A 51 -11.26 -11.15 -0.44
C TYR A 51 -12.08 -11.96 -1.45
N LYS A 52 -12.96 -12.84 -0.93
CA LYS A 52 -13.88 -13.60 -1.75
C LYS A 52 -15.09 -12.75 -2.16
N PRO A 53 -15.59 -12.87 -3.40
CA PRO A 53 -16.84 -12.26 -3.81
C PRO A 53 -17.98 -12.76 -2.91
N LEU A 54 -18.79 -11.84 -2.39
CA LEU A 54 -19.97 -12.17 -1.61
C LEU A 54 -21.20 -12.27 -2.53
N GLN A 55 -22.06 -13.27 -2.32
CA GLN A 55 -23.27 -13.46 -3.13
C GLN A 55 -24.14 -12.19 -3.23
N ALA A 56 -24.21 -11.41 -2.14
CA ALA A 56 -25.05 -10.21 -2.05
C ALA A 56 -24.40 -8.91 -2.55
N TYR A 57 -23.07 -8.89 -2.76
CA TYR A 57 -22.29 -7.67 -3.00
C TYR A 57 -21.29 -7.79 -4.16
N GLY A 58 -21.08 -8.99 -4.69
CA GLY A 58 -20.03 -9.26 -5.67
C GLY A 58 -18.63 -9.08 -5.10
N GLU A 59 -17.71 -8.67 -5.98
CA GLU A 59 -16.34 -8.31 -5.64
C GLU A 59 -16.28 -6.93 -4.97
N VAL A 60 -15.56 -6.84 -3.86
CA VAL A 60 -15.38 -5.60 -3.12
C VAL A 60 -13.90 -5.47 -2.77
N TYR A 61 -13.35 -4.28 -3.01
CA TYR A 61 -11.93 -3.97 -2.80
C TYR A 61 -11.80 -2.93 -1.68
N PRO A 62 -11.58 -3.34 -0.41
CA PRO A 62 -11.52 -2.41 0.72
C PRO A 62 -10.48 -1.31 0.56
N LEU A 63 -9.33 -1.66 -0.03
CA LEU A 63 -8.23 -0.73 -0.27
C LEU A 63 -8.64 0.47 -1.13
N CYS A 64 -9.71 0.38 -1.92
CA CYS A 64 -10.20 1.53 -2.67
C CYS A 64 -10.63 2.70 -1.77
N TYR A 65 -10.90 2.51 -0.47
CA TYR A 65 -11.54 3.52 0.37
C TYR A 65 -10.66 4.07 1.51
N GLU A 66 -9.38 3.70 1.57
CA GLU A 66 -8.49 4.11 2.67
C GLU A 66 -7.88 5.52 2.50
N VAL A 67 -7.85 6.01 1.26
CA VAL A 67 -7.28 7.31 0.89
C VAL A 67 -8.38 8.27 0.51
N ASP A 68 -8.41 9.40 1.21
CA ASP A 68 -9.29 10.52 0.91
C ASP A 68 -8.70 11.31 -0.26
N VAL A 69 -9.53 11.65 -1.25
CA VAL A 69 -9.13 12.40 -2.43
C VAL A 69 -10.08 13.58 -2.59
N CYS A 70 -9.54 14.79 -2.75
CA CYS A 70 -10.36 15.94 -3.12
C CYS A 70 -10.74 15.84 -4.61
N PRO A 71 -12.03 15.79 -4.97
CA PRO A 71 -12.46 15.64 -6.35
C PRO A 71 -12.13 16.85 -7.24
N ALA A 72 -11.84 18.01 -6.64
CA ALA A 72 -11.56 19.25 -7.38
C ALA A 72 -10.07 19.46 -7.69
N CYS A 73 -9.16 19.04 -6.79
CA CYS A 73 -7.73 19.35 -6.92
C CYS A 73 -6.80 18.12 -6.82
N PHE A 74 -7.39 16.93 -6.69
CA PHE A 74 -6.73 15.64 -6.63
C PHE A 74 -5.67 15.53 -5.53
N TYR A 75 -5.74 16.40 -4.52
CA TYR A 75 -5.00 16.21 -3.28
C TYR A 75 -5.50 14.93 -2.62
N ALA A 76 -4.57 14.05 -2.23
CA ALA A 76 -4.89 12.77 -1.65
C ALA A 76 -3.99 12.45 -0.45
N ALA A 77 -4.56 11.89 0.60
CA ALA A 77 -3.80 11.45 1.77
C ALA A 77 -4.60 10.41 2.55
N TYR A 78 -3.91 9.65 3.42
CA TYR A 78 -4.61 8.80 4.37
C TYR A 78 -5.50 9.66 5.27
N ARG A 79 -6.67 9.13 5.65
CA ARG A 79 -7.70 9.87 6.42
C ARG A 79 -7.16 10.68 7.61
N PRO A 80 -6.25 10.15 8.46
CA PRO A 80 -5.72 10.89 9.60
C PRO A 80 -4.86 12.11 9.19
N ASP A 81 -4.28 12.09 7.99
CA ASP A 81 -3.40 13.14 7.50
C ASP A 81 -4.11 14.14 6.58
N PHE A 82 -5.28 13.79 6.04
CA PHE A 82 -5.91 14.58 4.99
C PHE A 82 -6.07 16.06 5.37
N LEU A 83 -6.68 16.37 6.51
CA LEU A 83 -6.79 17.76 6.98
C LEU A 83 -5.47 18.30 7.55
N PRO A 84 -4.78 17.62 8.50
CA PRO A 84 -3.58 18.18 9.12
C PRO A 84 -2.45 18.49 8.13
N MET A 85 -2.19 17.60 7.18
CA MET A 85 -1.14 17.80 6.16
C MET A 85 -1.53 18.89 5.17
N ALA A 86 -2.81 18.97 4.77
CA ALA A 86 -3.29 20.04 3.90
C ALA A 86 -3.19 21.43 4.54
N ILE A 87 -3.43 21.53 5.85
CA ILE A 87 -3.27 22.79 6.58
C ILE A 87 -1.78 23.19 6.64
N LYS A 88 -0.90 22.22 6.92
CA LYS A 88 0.53 22.49 7.10
C LYS A 88 1.27 22.73 5.79
N SER A 89 0.98 21.94 4.76
CA SER A 89 1.66 21.97 3.46
C SER A 89 0.79 22.59 2.35
N GLY A 90 -0.28 23.30 2.72
CA GLY A 90 -1.32 23.76 1.79
C GLY A 90 -0.82 24.62 0.63
N GLY A 91 0.16 25.49 0.87
CA GLY A 91 0.78 26.32 -0.19
C GLY A 91 1.42 25.45 -1.28
N PHE A 92 2.36 24.58 -0.89
CA PHE A 92 3.01 23.65 -1.82
C PHE A 92 2.02 22.72 -2.53
N LEU A 93 1.03 22.22 -1.79
CA LEU A 93 -0.01 21.37 -2.37
C LEU A 93 -0.86 22.14 -3.38
N ARG A 94 -1.14 23.43 -3.16
CA ARG A 94 -1.90 24.28 -4.09
C ARG A 94 -1.11 24.57 -5.36
N ASP A 95 0.17 24.90 -5.24
CA ASP A 95 1.05 25.18 -6.39
C ASP A 95 1.25 23.95 -7.29
N ARG A 96 1.04 22.75 -6.74
CA ARG A 96 1.28 21.47 -7.43
C ARG A 96 0.00 20.79 -7.94
N ILE A 97 -1.15 21.49 -7.93
CA ILE A 97 -2.42 20.94 -8.43
C ILE A 97 -2.28 20.46 -9.88
N GLN A 98 -1.82 21.33 -10.79
CA GLN A 98 -1.72 21.01 -12.21
C GLN A 98 -0.80 19.80 -12.45
N TYR A 99 0.38 19.81 -11.82
CA TYR A 99 1.33 18.69 -11.90
C TYR A 99 0.70 17.37 -11.44
N ARG A 100 0.00 17.35 -10.30
CA ARG A 100 -0.66 16.12 -9.80
C ARG A 100 -1.71 15.59 -10.75
N VAL A 101 -2.54 16.48 -11.32
CA VAL A 101 -3.59 16.11 -12.27
C VAL A 101 -2.99 15.53 -13.55
N GLU A 102 -1.98 16.20 -14.11
CA GLU A 102 -1.30 15.72 -15.33
C GLU A 102 -0.60 14.38 -15.12
N GLU A 103 0.15 14.22 -14.04
CA GLU A 103 0.88 12.98 -13.76
C GLU A 103 -0.06 11.79 -13.56
N VAL A 104 -1.14 11.95 -12.78
CA VAL A 104 -2.08 10.84 -12.57
C VAL A 104 -2.80 10.46 -13.87
N GLN A 105 -3.18 11.45 -14.70
CA GLN A 105 -3.93 11.22 -15.93
C GLN A 105 -3.11 10.55 -17.02
N ARG A 106 -1.77 10.62 -16.97
CA ARG A 106 -0.89 9.87 -17.88
C ARG A 106 -0.99 8.35 -17.69
N ILE A 107 -1.41 7.90 -16.52
CA ILE A 107 -1.50 6.47 -16.16
C ILE A 107 -2.96 6.05 -16.01
N PHE A 108 -3.78 6.88 -15.35
CA PHE A 108 -5.16 6.58 -15.01
C PHE A 108 -6.09 7.60 -15.69
N ALA A 109 -6.66 7.20 -16.83
CA ALA A 109 -7.56 8.05 -17.59
C ALA A 109 -9.00 8.01 -17.06
N GLY A 110 -9.74 9.11 -17.27
CA GLY A 110 -11.18 9.17 -17.01
C GLY A 110 -11.57 9.09 -15.53
N LEU A 111 -10.69 9.52 -14.62
CA LEU A 111 -10.94 9.54 -13.17
C LEU A 111 -12.08 10.47 -12.79
N ASP A 112 -12.99 9.98 -11.96
CA ASP A 112 -14.05 10.77 -11.35
C ASP A 112 -14.23 10.40 -9.87
N TYR A 113 -14.00 11.37 -8.99
CA TYR A 113 -14.16 11.24 -7.55
C TYR A 113 -15.43 11.91 -7.01
N GLN A 114 -16.30 12.44 -7.88
CA GLN A 114 -17.62 12.97 -7.50
C GLN A 114 -18.66 11.85 -7.44
N GLU A 115 -18.52 10.84 -8.30
CA GLU A 115 -19.34 9.64 -8.33
C GLU A 115 -18.76 8.51 -7.46
N SER A 116 -19.48 7.39 -7.38
CA SER A 116 -19.02 6.21 -6.63
C SER A 116 -17.72 5.67 -7.23
N ARG A 117 -16.72 5.48 -6.36
CA ARG A 117 -15.36 5.09 -6.71
C ARG A 117 -15.35 3.73 -7.42
N ARG A 118 -14.71 3.67 -8.59
CA ARG A 118 -14.40 2.41 -9.27
C ARG A 118 -12.99 1.96 -8.86
N LEU A 119 -12.63 0.76 -9.29
CA LEU A 119 -11.32 0.19 -9.01
C LEU A 119 -10.16 1.09 -9.51
N ILE A 120 -10.35 1.76 -10.66
CA ILE A 120 -9.35 2.68 -11.23
C ILE A 120 -9.11 3.90 -10.34
N GLU A 121 -10.16 4.51 -9.79
CA GLU A 121 -10.02 5.60 -8.80
C GLU A 121 -9.36 5.12 -7.51
N GLY A 122 -9.64 3.87 -7.09
CA GLY A 122 -8.96 3.23 -5.98
C GLY A 122 -7.46 3.16 -6.19
N ALA A 123 -7.01 2.61 -7.32
CA ALA A 123 -5.60 2.52 -7.68
C ALA A 123 -4.96 3.91 -7.80
N ALA A 124 -5.60 4.83 -8.51
CA ALA A 124 -5.12 6.19 -8.72
C ALA A 124 -5.00 6.98 -7.41
N SER A 125 -5.86 6.72 -6.42
CA SER A 125 -5.82 7.43 -5.13
C SER A 125 -4.49 7.22 -4.40
N TYR A 126 -3.90 6.04 -4.51
CA TYR A 126 -2.59 5.76 -3.92
C TYR A 126 -1.44 6.43 -4.67
N TYR A 127 -1.53 6.55 -5.99
CA TYR A 127 -0.55 7.32 -6.74
C TYR A 127 -0.64 8.82 -6.40
N LEU A 128 -1.85 9.37 -6.35
CA LEU A 128 -2.08 10.73 -5.87
C LEU A 128 -1.58 10.95 -4.44
N ALA A 129 -1.71 9.95 -3.57
CA ALA A 129 -1.17 10.01 -2.22
C ALA A 129 0.37 10.11 -2.24
N ILE A 130 1.06 9.30 -3.05
CA ILE A 130 2.52 9.40 -3.22
C ILE A 130 2.91 10.82 -3.65
N LEU A 131 2.25 11.36 -4.68
CA LEU A 131 2.51 12.73 -5.19
C LEU A 131 2.21 13.81 -4.14
N SER A 132 1.27 13.58 -3.23
CA SER A 132 0.93 14.52 -2.15
C SER A 132 1.92 14.42 -0.99
N TYR A 133 2.38 13.21 -0.64
CA TYR A 133 3.38 12.99 0.41
C TYR A 133 4.79 13.47 0.04
N GLU A 134 5.09 13.74 -1.25
CA GLU A 134 6.31 14.46 -1.67
C GLU A 134 6.47 15.82 -0.95
N HIS A 135 5.36 16.40 -0.47
CA HIS A 135 5.32 17.67 0.25
C HIS A 135 4.95 17.52 1.73
N GLY A 136 4.89 16.28 2.23
CA GLY A 136 4.68 15.99 3.63
C GLY A 136 5.93 16.25 4.47
N THR A 137 5.75 16.82 5.65
CA THR A 137 6.81 16.94 6.66
C THR A 137 6.95 15.66 7.48
N LYS A 138 8.09 15.50 8.18
CA LYS A 138 8.49 14.24 8.83
C LYS A 138 7.49 13.68 9.85
N GLU A 139 6.69 14.52 10.49
CA GLU A 139 5.65 14.08 11.44
C GLU A 139 4.48 13.35 10.78
N PHE A 140 4.34 13.45 9.46
CA PHE A 140 3.39 12.67 8.68
C PHE A 140 3.99 11.35 8.17
N SER A 141 5.28 11.09 8.40
CA SER A 141 5.99 9.89 7.93
C SER A 141 5.78 9.62 6.42
N PRO A 142 6.03 10.62 5.55
CA PRO A 142 5.71 10.54 4.12
C PRO A 142 6.41 9.39 3.40
N THR A 143 7.61 9.01 3.82
CA THR A 143 8.41 7.95 3.16
C THR A 143 7.74 6.59 3.32
N ILE A 144 7.38 6.20 4.55
CA ILE A 144 6.72 4.90 4.77
C ILE A 144 5.30 4.89 4.17
N LYS A 145 4.58 6.02 4.23
CA LYS A 145 3.23 6.11 3.66
C LYS A 145 3.26 6.05 2.14
N SER A 146 4.32 6.57 1.51
CA SER A 146 4.58 6.37 0.08
C SER A 146 4.89 4.90 -0.24
N ALA A 147 5.59 4.18 0.63
CA ALA A 147 5.85 2.74 0.47
C ALA A 147 4.55 1.91 0.50
N ILE A 148 3.72 2.15 1.52
CA ILE A 148 2.42 1.49 1.68
C ILE A 148 1.48 1.84 0.52
N SER A 149 1.44 3.12 0.12
CA SER A 149 0.64 3.52 -1.04
C SER A 149 1.12 2.85 -2.32
N ALA A 150 2.43 2.76 -2.54
CA ALA A 150 2.96 2.11 -3.73
C ALA A 150 2.61 0.62 -3.79
N VAL A 151 2.72 -0.12 -2.67
CA VAL A 151 2.37 -1.55 -2.69
C VAL A 151 0.86 -1.76 -2.89
N ARG A 152 0.01 -0.93 -2.27
CA ARG A 152 -1.44 -0.98 -2.46
C ARG A 152 -1.87 -0.60 -3.87
N ALA A 153 -1.20 0.38 -4.49
CA ALA A 153 -1.39 0.72 -5.89
C ALA A 153 -1.05 -0.48 -6.80
N ALA A 154 0.05 -1.20 -6.50
CA ALA A 154 0.44 -2.39 -7.26
C ALA A 154 -0.63 -3.50 -7.18
N TRP A 155 -1.16 -3.77 -5.99
CA TRP A 155 -2.23 -4.76 -5.82
C TRP A 155 -3.51 -4.39 -6.58
N LEU A 156 -3.97 -3.14 -6.48
CA LEU A 156 -5.15 -2.69 -7.23
C LEU A 156 -4.90 -2.65 -8.75
N CYS A 157 -3.67 -2.41 -9.21
CA CYS A 157 -3.33 -2.57 -10.62
C CYS A 157 -3.37 -4.04 -11.05
N ASN A 158 -2.94 -4.98 -10.22
CA ASN A 158 -3.14 -6.41 -10.51
C ASN A 158 -4.63 -6.76 -10.55
N ASP A 159 -5.47 -6.17 -9.70
CA ASP A 159 -6.93 -6.31 -9.78
C ASP A 159 -7.49 -5.77 -11.10
N LEU A 160 -7.02 -4.61 -11.55
CA LEU A 160 -7.38 -4.05 -12.85
C LEU A 160 -6.94 -4.98 -13.99
N HIS A 161 -5.73 -5.53 -13.93
CA HIS A 161 -5.24 -6.49 -14.92
C HIS A 161 -6.09 -7.76 -14.97
N ARG A 162 -6.53 -8.28 -13.82
CA ARG A 162 -7.41 -9.45 -13.76
C ARG A 162 -8.76 -9.19 -14.44
N LYS A 163 -9.27 -7.97 -14.38
CA LYS A 163 -10.52 -7.59 -15.08
C LYS A 163 -10.30 -7.27 -16.55
N ASN A 164 -9.22 -6.57 -16.86
CA ASN A 164 -8.88 -6.04 -18.18
C ASN A 164 -7.39 -6.34 -18.50
N SER A 165 -7.09 -7.59 -18.88
CA SER A 165 -5.70 -8.05 -19.07
C SER A 165 -4.97 -7.36 -20.23
N ASN A 166 -5.69 -6.79 -21.19
CA ASN A 166 -5.12 -6.17 -22.38
C ASN A 166 -4.70 -4.69 -22.20
N GLU A 167 -4.85 -4.13 -21.00
CA GLU A 167 -4.57 -2.71 -20.71
C GLU A 167 -3.18 -2.49 -20.06
N ASN A 168 -2.34 -3.53 -19.98
CA ASN A 168 -0.98 -3.49 -19.41
C ASN A 168 -0.91 -3.08 -17.93
N TRP A 169 -1.97 -3.32 -17.17
CA TRP A 169 -2.01 -3.00 -15.74
C TRP A 169 -0.99 -3.79 -14.89
N ASP A 170 -0.56 -4.97 -15.35
CA ASP A 170 0.53 -5.75 -14.77
C ASP A 170 1.88 -5.02 -14.87
N TYR A 171 2.15 -4.36 -16.01
CA TYR A 171 3.33 -3.52 -16.18
C TYR A 171 3.30 -2.33 -15.21
N VAL A 172 2.14 -1.67 -15.08
CA VAL A 172 1.93 -0.58 -14.12
C VAL A 172 2.09 -1.07 -12.69
N ALA A 173 1.56 -2.25 -12.34
CA ALA A 173 1.77 -2.88 -11.04
C ALA A 173 3.27 -3.10 -10.76
N GLY A 174 4.02 -3.58 -11.75
CA GLY A 174 5.48 -3.75 -11.66
C GLY A 174 6.23 -2.45 -11.38
N LEU A 175 5.80 -1.32 -11.95
CA LEU A 175 6.37 0.01 -11.65
C LEU A 175 6.11 0.40 -10.18
N PHE A 176 4.88 0.16 -9.70
CA PHE A 176 4.52 0.45 -8.31
C PHE A 176 5.24 -0.47 -7.31
N TYR A 177 5.43 -1.75 -7.61
CA TYR A 177 6.25 -2.64 -6.79
C TYR A 177 7.70 -2.17 -6.68
N ARG A 178 8.31 -1.70 -7.78
CA ARG A 178 9.66 -1.11 -7.76
C ARG A 178 9.72 0.16 -6.90
N LYS A 179 8.69 1.02 -6.97
CA LYS A 179 8.56 2.20 -6.08
C LYS A 179 8.40 1.78 -4.62
N ALA A 180 7.54 0.79 -4.33
CA ALA A 180 7.33 0.27 -2.98
C ALA A 180 8.64 -0.24 -2.38
N ARG A 181 9.38 -1.07 -3.12
CA ARG A 181 10.72 -1.55 -2.73
C ARG A 181 11.65 -0.39 -2.35
N TYR A 182 11.72 0.62 -3.21
CA TYR A 182 12.54 1.80 -2.95
C TYR A 182 12.13 2.50 -1.66
N TYR A 183 10.85 2.84 -1.49
CA TYR A 183 10.37 3.59 -0.33
C TYR A 183 10.45 2.78 0.97
N TYR A 184 10.20 1.46 0.95
CA TYR A 184 10.39 0.62 2.15
C TYR A 184 11.83 0.64 2.62
N ARG A 185 12.79 0.51 1.70
CA ARG A 185 14.23 0.60 2.02
C ARG A 185 14.60 1.97 2.58
N VAL A 186 14.17 3.05 1.90
CA VAL A 186 14.49 4.41 2.34
C VAL A 186 13.83 4.72 3.68
N ALA A 187 12.59 4.27 3.92
CA ALA A 187 11.90 4.44 5.20
C ALA A 187 12.73 3.88 6.35
N ILE A 188 13.23 2.64 6.22
CA ILE A 188 14.09 2.00 7.22
C ILE A 188 15.36 2.85 7.47
N GLU A 189 15.99 3.33 6.40
CA GLU A 189 17.21 4.16 6.48
C GLU A 189 16.96 5.49 7.23
N VAL A 190 15.87 6.19 6.92
CA VAL A 190 15.54 7.49 7.55
C VAL A 190 14.99 7.36 8.97
N GLU A 191 14.41 6.21 9.33
CA GLU A 191 14.08 5.88 10.72
C GLU A 191 15.37 5.64 11.53
N GLN A 192 16.28 4.81 11.01
CA GLN A 192 17.53 4.43 11.70
C GLN A 192 18.44 5.61 11.99
N ASN A 193 18.47 6.61 11.09
CA ASN A 193 19.26 7.83 11.28
C ASN A 193 18.47 8.98 11.95
N GLY A 194 17.21 8.74 12.36
CA GLY A 194 16.38 9.70 13.08
C GLY A 194 15.86 10.88 12.26
N LYS A 195 15.97 10.84 10.92
CA LYS A 195 15.49 11.93 10.03
C LYS A 195 13.97 11.96 9.93
N GLU A 196 13.33 10.78 9.82
CA GLU A 196 11.88 10.67 9.69
C GLU A 196 11.38 9.46 10.50
N PRO A 197 10.66 9.71 11.61
CA PRO A 197 10.07 8.63 12.38
C PRO A 197 8.80 8.11 11.70
N TYR A 198 8.71 6.80 11.53
CA TYR A 198 7.47 6.08 11.23
C TYR A 198 7.01 5.18 12.38
N SER A 199 7.82 4.97 13.41
CA SER A 199 7.43 4.20 14.60
C SER A 199 6.19 4.76 15.34
N SER A 200 5.88 6.04 15.14
CA SER A 200 4.66 6.71 15.62
C SER A 200 3.41 6.45 14.78
N VAL A 201 3.54 5.84 13.59
CA VAL A 201 2.41 5.56 12.71
C VAL A 201 1.57 4.43 13.30
N ARG A 202 0.28 4.72 13.53
CA ARG A 202 -0.67 3.79 14.17
C ARG A 202 -0.81 2.45 13.44
N ASN A 203 -0.74 2.44 12.11
CA ASN A 203 -0.81 1.23 11.29
C ASN A 203 0.31 1.22 10.24
N LEU A 204 1.27 0.31 10.41
CA LEU A 204 2.38 0.07 9.49
C LEU A 204 2.16 -1.17 8.60
N GLY A 205 0.99 -1.80 8.71
CA GLY A 205 0.61 -2.92 7.87
C GLY A 205 0.52 -2.50 6.39
N PRO A 206 1.07 -3.30 5.46
CA PRO A 206 0.88 -3.03 4.04
C PRO A 206 -0.60 -3.18 3.65
N ASP A 207 -1.38 -3.96 4.40
CA ASP A 207 -2.85 -4.05 4.33
C ASP A 207 -3.55 -3.35 5.52
N THR A 208 -4.87 -3.26 5.44
CA THR A 208 -5.81 -2.77 6.44
C THR A 208 -6.14 -3.79 7.53
N ASP A 209 -6.00 -5.10 7.25
CA ASP A 209 -6.38 -6.19 8.16
C ASP A 209 -5.56 -6.21 9.45
N LYS A 210 -4.23 -6.10 9.34
CA LYS A 210 -3.33 -6.29 10.49
C LYS A 210 -2.14 -5.35 10.46
N ASN A 211 -1.89 -4.71 11.60
CA ASN A 211 -0.66 -3.97 11.84
C ASN A 211 0.46 -4.95 12.27
N TYR A 212 1.47 -5.09 11.43
CA TYR A 212 2.66 -5.91 11.69
C TYR A 212 3.83 -5.10 12.27
N SER A 213 3.59 -3.82 12.60
CA SER A 213 4.56 -2.91 13.21
C SER A 213 5.87 -2.83 12.39
N HIS A 214 6.98 -2.47 13.04
CA HIS A 214 8.30 -2.40 12.42
C HIS A 214 8.74 -3.73 11.76
N GLU A 215 8.37 -4.88 12.34
CA GLU A 215 8.70 -6.19 11.76
C GLU A 215 8.06 -6.40 10.38
N GLY A 216 6.83 -5.91 10.19
CA GLY A 216 6.18 -5.90 8.88
C GLY A 216 6.91 -5.04 7.86
N VAL A 217 7.46 -3.89 8.27
CA VAL A 217 8.24 -3.01 7.41
C VAL A 217 9.52 -3.70 6.92
N LEU A 218 10.25 -4.37 7.82
CA LEU A 218 11.44 -5.16 7.48
C LEU A 218 11.11 -6.30 6.54
N TYR A 219 10.02 -7.03 6.82
CA TYR A 219 9.54 -8.11 5.97
C TYR A 219 9.22 -7.63 4.56
N MET A 220 8.43 -6.55 4.45
CA MET A 220 8.04 -5.97 3.16
C MET A 220 9.25 -5.48 2.36
N ALA A 221 10.23 -4.84 3.01
CA ALA A 221 11.47 -4.46 2.34
C ALA A 221 12.20 -5.68 1.74
N ALA A 222 12.27 -6.78 2.49
CA ALA A 222 12.97 -8.00 2.08
C ALA A 222 12.26 -8.77 0.95
N ILE A 223 10.95 -9.00 1.05
CA ILE A 223 10.20 -9.73 0.01
C ILE A 223 10.17 -8.95 -1.30
N LEU A 224 10.03 -7.62 -1.24
CA LEU A 224 10.04 -6.77 -2.42
C LEU A 224 11.43 -6.68 -3.06
N GLU A 225 12.51 -6.73 -2.28
CA GLU A 225 13.88 -6.86 -2.81
C GLU A 225 14.05 -8.18 -3.58
N LEU A 226 13.61 -9.29 -2.99
CA LEU A 226 13.72 -10.61 -3.61
C LEU A 226 12.97 -10.66 -4.96
N LYS A 227 11.70 -10.25 -4.95
CA LYS A 227 10.81 -10.34 -6.12
C LYS A 227 11.08 -9.28 -7.20
N TYR A 228 11.34 -8.04 -6.79
CA TYR A 228 11.33 -6.88 -7.69
C TYR A 228 12.65 -6.08 -7.68
N GLY A 229 13.68 -6.61 -7.01
CA GLY A 229 15.03 -6.03 -7.05
C GLY A 229 15.69 -6.15 -8.43
N PRO A 230 16.63 -5.24 -8.77
CA PRO A 230 17.40 -5.32 -10.01
C PRO A 230 18.11 -6.67 -10.14
N GLN A 231 18.10 -7.24 -11.34
CA GLN A 231 18.71 -8.53 -11.67
C GLN A 231 20.03 -8.40 -12.45
N ASN A 232 20.27 -7.23 -13.05
CA ASN A 232 21.44 -6.93 -13.88
C ASN A 232 22.71 -6.61 -13.07
N ASP A 233 22.54 -6.09 -11.84
CA ASP A 233 23.61 -5.82 -10.89
C ASP A 233 23.72 -7.01 -9.92
N HIS A 234 24.47 -8.04 -10.32
CA HIS A 234 24.60 -9.29 -9.55
C HIS A 234 25.25 -9.06 -8.18
N GLU A 235 26.32 -8.27 -8.11
CA GLU A 235 27.04 -8.01 -6.86
C GLU A 235 26.17 -7.21 -5.88
N GLY A 236 25.56 -6.12 -6.35
CA GLY A 236 24.68 -5.34 -5.50
C GLY A 236 23.39 -6.09 -5.14
N ARG A 237 22.86 -6.95 -6.01
CA ARG A 237 21.74 -7.85 -5.67
C ARG A 237 22.15 -8.79 -4.53
N ARG A 238 23.29 -9.48 -4.65
CA ARG A 238 23.80 -10.38 -3.61
C ARG A 238 23.95 -9.66 -2.27
N SER A 239 24.55 -8.47 -2.26
CA SER A 239 24.71 -7.64 -1.06
C SER A 239 23.36 -7.25 -0.42
N ARG A 240 22.40 -6.78 -1.23
CA ARG A 240 21.06 -6.39 -0.74
C ARG A 240 20.28 -7.59 -0.20
N LEU A 241 20.33 -8.73 -0.88
CA LEU A 241 19.67 -9.95 -0.43
C LEU A 241 20.31 -10.53 0.83
N ALA A 242 21.64 -10.46 0.98
CA ALA A 242 22.32 -10.85 2.20
C ALA A 242 21.88 -9.98 3.40
N ALA A 243 21.80 -8.65 3.20
CA ALA A 243 21.27 -7.74 4.21
C ALA A 243 19.80 -8.03 4.56
N ALA A 244 18.96 -8.30 3.55
CA ALA A 244 17.57 -8.70 3.75
C ALA A 244 17.46 -10.01 4.54
N LYS A 245 18.28 -11.02 4.22
CA LYS A 245 18.33 -12.30 4.94
C LYS A 245 18.65 -12.10 6.41
N ILE A 246 19.64 -11.28 6.74
CA ILE A 246 20.01 -10.95 8.13
C ILE A 246 18.85 -10.23 8.85
N ALA A 247 18.21 -9.26 8.19
CA ALA A 247 17.08 -8.54 8.77
C ALA A 247 15.90 -9.47 9.08
N VAL A 248 15.55 -10.37 8.16
CA VAL A 248 14.48 -11.35 8.32
C VAL A 248 14.82 -12.37 9.41
N ALA A 249 16.07 -12.85 9.50
CA ALA A 249 16.51 -13.79 10.55
C ALA A 249 16.31 -13.23 11.97
N ARG A 250 16.55 -11.92 12.15
CA ARG A 250 16.33 -11.23 13.43
C ARG A 250 14.85 -11.24 13.86
N MET A 251 13.90 -11.38 12.93
CA MET A 251 12.47 -11.40 13.25
C MET A 251 12.04 -12.67 14.00
N PHE A 252 12.68 -13.82 13.78
CA PHE A 252 12.32 -15.05 14.50
C PHE A 252 13.37 -15.50 15.51
N GLY A 253 14.55 -14.87 15.50
CA GLY A 253 15.62 -15.09 16.46
C GLY A 253 16.23 -16.49 16.33
N PHE A 254 17.55 -16.56 16.20
CA PHE A 254 18.27 -17.76 16.65
C PHE A 254 18.05 -17.89 18.18
N GLY A 255 16.96 -18.55 18.61
CA GLY A 255 16.89 -19.17 19.94
C GLY A 255 15.87 -18.72 21.00
N LYS A 256 14.98 -17.72 20.83
CA LYS A 256 13.95 -17.44 21.88
C LYS A 256 12.56 -17.05 21.34
N LYS A 257 11.59 -17.97 21.50
CA LYS A 257 10.16 -17.75 21.28
C LYS A 257 9.65 -16.65 22.22
N THR A 258 9.37 -15.46 21.70
CA THR A 258 8.56 -14.46 22.40
C THR A 258 7.08 -14.71 22.08
N LYS A 259 6.26 -14.90 23.12
CA LYS A 259 4.82 -15.25 23.04
C LYS A 259 3.91 -14.18 22.37
N ALA A 260 4.47 -13.08 21.88
CA ALA A 260 3.72 -11.91 21.41
C ALA A 260 3.74 -11.71 19.89
N LYS A 261 4.48 -12.51 19.12
CA LYS A 261 4.62 -12.29 17.68
C LYS A 261 3.45 -12.92 16.91
N PRO A 262 2.85 -12.23 15.93
CA PRO A 262 1.73 -12.76 15.18
C PRO A 262 2.16 -13.96 14.33
N GLY A 263 1.53 -15.13 14.57
CA GLY A 263 1.86 -16.41 13.93
C GLY A 263 2.11 -16.34 12.42
N PRO A 264 1.21 -15.74 11.61
CA PRO A 264 1.38 -15.69 10.15
C PRO A 264 2.64 -14.95 9.68
N LEU A 265 3.06 -13.90 10.39
CA LEU A 265 4.27 -13.15 10.01
C LEU A 265 5.53 -14.00 10.24
N LEU A 266 5.57 -14.79 11.31
CA LEU A 266 6.72 -15.64 11.61
C LEU A 266 6.88 -16.77 10.60
N GLU A 267 5.77 -17.38 10.18
CA GLU A 267 5.77 -18.41 9.15
C GLU A 267 6.24 -17.83 7.81
N ASN A 268 5.65 -16.71 7.39
CA ASN A 268 6.06 -15.98 6.19
C ASN A 268 7.54 -15.54 6.24
N ALA A 269 8.03 -15.11 7.41
CA ALA A 269 9.43 -14.73 7.59
C ALA A 269 10.39 -15.92 7.46
N ARG A 270 10.01 -17.10 7.94
CA ARG A 270 10.81 -18.33 7.76
C ARG A 270 10.85 -18.78 6.32
N ASP A 271 9.71 -18.76 5.63
CA ASP A 271 9.65 -19.05 4.18
C ASP A 271 10.54 -18.08 3.40
N LEU A 272 10.41 -16.78 3.67
CA LEU A 272 11.23 -15.75 3.04
C LEU A 272 12.72 -15.95 3.31
N TYR A 273 13.10 -16.30 4.55
CA TYR A 273 14.50 -16.60 4.88
C TYR A 273 15.05 -17.75 4.03
N ASN A 274 14.29 -18.84 3.90
CA ASN A 274 14.71 -20.00 3.10
C ASN A 274 14.83 -19.63 1.61
N ARG A 275 13.89 -18.85 1.08
CA ARG A 275 13.96 -18.34 -0.30
C ARG A 275 15.17 -17.44 -0.52
N LEU A 276 15.52 -16.59 0.44
CA LEU A 276 16.72 -15.76 0.40
C LEU A 276 18.00 -16.61 0.50
N LYS A 277 18.04 -17.65 1.33
CA LYS A 277 19.15 -18.62 1.43
C LYS A 277 19.38 -19.31 0.08
N ALA A 278 18.31 -19.81 -0.54
CA ALA A 278 18.35 -20.47 -1.84
C ALA A 278 18.83 -19.53 -2.96
N GLU A 279 18.30 -18.31 -3.02
CA GLU A 279 18.70 -17.30 -4.02
C GLU A 279 20.18 -16.89 -3.88
N LEU A 280 20.71 -16.89 -2.65
CA LEU A 280 22.12 -16.60 -2.37
C LEU A 280 23.06 -17.80 -2.62
N GLN A 281 22.51 -18.98 -2.94
CA GLN A 281 23.24 -20.26 -3.02
C GLN A 281 24.05 -20.55 -1.75
N ASP A 282 23.54 -20.08 -0.62
CA ASP A 282 24.18 -20.19 0.67
C ASP A 282 23.79 -21.54 1.26
N ASN A 283 24.50 -22.60 0.85
CA ASN A 283 24.24 -23.98 1.29
C ASN A 283 24.99 -24.33 2.59
N ASP A 284 25.53 -23.34 3.31
CA ASP A 284 26.25 -23.59 4.53
C ASP A 284 25.27 -24.11 5.62
N ASP A 285 25.65 -25.29 6.14
CA ASP A 285 25.25 -25.98 7.38
C ASP A 285 23.91 -26.75 7.44
N ASP A 286 23.91 -27.97 6.87
CA ASP A 286 23.25 -29.17 7.43
C ASP A 286 24.28 -30.33 7.55
N GLU A 287 25.57 -30.01 7.78
CA GLU A 287 26.60 -30.97 8.18
C GLU A 287 27.34 -30.45 9.42
N GLU A 288 26.75 -30.70 10.60
CA GLU A 288 27.45 -31.11 11.84
C GLU A 288 26.45 -31.68 12.86
#